data_AF-A0A5J4KGK3-F1
#
_entry.id   AF-A0A5J4KGK3-F1
#
_cell.length_a   1.000
_cell.length_b   1.000
_cell.length_c   1.000
_cell.angle_alpha   90.00
_cell.angle_beta   90.00
_cell.angle_gamma   90.00
#
_symmetry.space_group_name_H-M   'P 1'
#
loop_
_entity.id
_entity.type
_entity.pdbx_description
1 polymer ?
#
loop_
_entity_poly.entity_id
_entity_poly.type
_entity_poly.pdbx_seq_one_letter_code
_entity_poly.pdbx_strand_id
1 'polypeptide(L)'
;MGSRGLALSTQVILPAALPSILTGLKQGWTFAWRSLMAAELLYNTISLGSLLEGGRDFGDIGQIFAIMIVIIIIGIAIDGLIFQPLERMVRRRWGFAV
;
A
#
# COMPACT_ATOMS: atom_id res chain seq x y z
N MET A 1 -39.96 -16.22 -1.23
CA MET A 1 -39.58 -14.79 -1.17
C MET A 1 -39.61 -14.38 0.30
N GLY A 2 -38.47 -14.11 0.95
CA GLY A 2 -38.55 -13.72 2.37
C GLY A 2 -37.35 -13.92 3.30
N SER A 3 -36.09 -13.87 2.85
CA SER A 3 -34.95 -13.81 3.78
C SER A 3 -34.25 -12.45 3.70
N ARG A 4 -34.71 -11.53 4.55
CA ARG A 4 -34.00 -10.41 5.20
C ARG A 4 -32.84 -9.78 4.40
N GLY A 5 -33.05 -8.57 3.87
CA GLY A 5 -32.11 -7.81 3.03
C GLY A 5 -30.70 -7.54 3.62
N LEU A 6 -30.49 -7.76 4.92
CA LEU A 6 -29.17 -7.69 5.56
C LEU A 6 -28.29 -8.93 5.28
N ALA A 7 -28.91 -10.12 5.14
CA ALA A 7 -28.18 -11.35 4.84
C ALA A 7 -27.69 -11.38 3.38
N LEU A 8 -28.49 -10.87 2.43
CA LEU A 8 -28.11 -10.77 1.01
C LEU A 8 -26.97 -9.76 0.77
N SER A 9 -26.99 -8.61 1.44
CA SER A 9 -25.91 -7.61 1.34
C SER A 9 -24.57 -8.13 1.84
N THR A 10 -24.58 -8.96 2.89
CA THR A 10 -23.35 -9.51 3.49
C THR A 10 -22.84 -10.76 2.78
N GLN A 11 -23.72 -11.57 2.19
CA GLN A 11 -23.32 -12.80 1.47
C GLN A 11 -23.00 -12.61 -0.01
N VAL A 12 -23.53 -11.57 -0.67
CA VAL A 12 -23.39 -11.40 -2.13
C VAL A 12 -22.64 -10.11 -2.50
N ILE A 13 -23.03 -8.98 -1.90
CA ILE A 13 -22.46 -7.66 -2.25
C ILE A 13 -21.09 -7.47 -1.61
N LEU A 14 -20.93 -7.85 -0.34
CA LEU A 14 -19.66 -7.79 0.38
C LEU A 14 -18.52 -8.55 -0.32
N PRO A 15 -18.66 -9.84 -0.73
CA PRO A 15 -17.59 -10.54 -1.44
C PRO A 15 -17.29 -9.98 -2.83
N ALA A 16 -18.30 -9.44 -3.53
CA ALA A 16 -18.09 -8.77 -4.82
C ALA A 16 -17.41 -7.40 -4.69
N ALA A 17 -17.62 -6.69 -3.57
CA ALA A 17 -17.01 -5.39 -3.29
C ALA A 17 -15.61 -5.49 -2.66
N LEU A 18 -15.26 -6.58 -1.98
CA LEU A 18 -13.92 -6.78 -1.40
C LEU A 18 -12.76 -6.57 -2.41
N PRO A 19 -12.78 -7.12 -3.64
CA PRO A 19 -11.72 -6.85 -4.62
C PRO A 19 -11.66 -5.37 -5.03
N SER A 20 -12.80 -4.66 -5.11
CA SER A 20 -12.82 -3.22 -5.43
C SER A 20 -12.30 -2.36 -4.25
N ILE A 21 -12.60 -2.74 -3.02
CA ILE A 21 -12.07 -2.10 -1.81
C ILE A 21 -10.55 -2.28 -1.73
N LEU A 22 -10.03 -3.47 -2.07
CA LEU A 22 -8.59 -3.73 -2.10
C LEU A 22 -7.86 -2.87 -3.13
N THR A 23 -8.44 -2.70 -4.32
CA THR A 23 -7.88 -1.80 -5.34
C THR A 23 -7.91 -0.35 -4.87
N GLY A 24 -9.00 0.10 -4.22
CA GLY A 24 -9.08 1.41 -3.58
C GLY A 24 -8.02 1.59 -2.49
N LEU A 25 -7.78 0.57 -1.67
CA LEU A 25 -6.77 0.58 -0.61
C LEU A 25 -5.35 0.67 -1.19
N LYS A 26 -5.07 0.04 -2.33
CA LYS A 26 -3.78 0.12 -3.03
C LYS A 26 -3.50 1.53 -3.54
N GLN A 27 -4.53 2.17 -4.06
CA GLN A 27 -4.45 3.56 -4.49
C GLN A 27 -4.29 4.52 -3.29
N GLY A 28 -5.03 4.27 -2.20
CA GLY A 28 -4.88 4.99 -0.94
C GLY A 28 -3.48 4.84 -0.33
N TRP A 29 -2.90 3.65 -0.38
CA TRP A 29 -1.53 3.39 0.05
C TRP A 29 -0.51 4.23 -0.73
N THR A 30 -0.63 4.26 -2.06
CA THR A 30 0.24 5.09 -2.92
C THR A 30 0.15 6.58 -2.57
N PHE A 31 -1.05 7.06 -2.22
CA PHE A 31 -1.26 8.43 -1.79
C PHE A 31 -0.66 8.70 -0.39
N ALA A 32 -0.91 7.80 0.57
CA ALA A 32 -0.37 7.89 1.92
C ALA A 32 1.17 7.89 1.91
N TRP A 33 1.79 7.02 1.10
CA TRP A 33 3.24 6.97 0.94
C TRP A 33 3.81 8.29 0.41
N ARG A 34 3.19 8.86 -0.63
CA ARG A 34 3.60 10.16 -1.17
C ARG A 34 3.48 11.27 -0.12
N SER A 35 2.43 11.24 0.71
CA SER A 35 2.26 12.20 1.80
C SER A 35 3.27 12.01 2.93
N LEU A 36 3.65 10.77 3.26
CA LEU A 36 4.67 10.45 4.26
C LEU A 36 6.02 11.03 3.84
N MET A 37 6.43 10.80 2.59
CA MET A 37 7.67 11.37 2.04
C MET A 37 7.71 12.90 2.14
N ALA A 38 6.59 13.57 1.82
CA ALA A 38 6.49 15.02 1.97
C ALA A 38 6.59 15.47 3.43
N ALA A 39 5.99 14.72 4.36
CA ALA A 39 6.10 14.99 5.79
C ALA A 39 7.54 14.80 6.29
N GLU A 40 8.24 13.76 5.86
CA GLU A 40 9.64 13.50 6.25
C GLU A 40 10.60 14.64 5.92
N LEU A 41 10.31 15.42 4.87
CA LEU A 41 11.10 16.59 4.47
C LEU A 41 10.83 17.83 5.33
N LEU A 42 9.67 17.90 5.99
CA LEU A 42 9.31 19.05 6.84
C LEU A 42 9.90 18.96 8.25
N TYR A 43 10.24 17.76 8.71
CA TYR A 43 10.83 17.52 10.02
C TYR A 43 12.32 17.26 9.89
N ASN A 44 13.13 17.90 10.73
CA ASN A 44 14.59 17.71 10.76
C ASN A 44 14.97 16.43 11.54
N THR A 45 14.39 15.30 11.15
CA THR A 45 14.67 13.97 11.69
C THR A 45 15.44 13.13 10.67
N ILE A 46 16.17 12.12 11.15
CA ILE A 46 16.88 11.18 10.28
C ILE A 46 15.83 10.35 9.53
N SER A 47 15.64 10.67 8.25
CA SER A 47 14.62 10.12 7.37
C SER A 47 15.23 9.68 6.03
N LEU A 48 14.52 8.88 5.23
CA LEU A 48 15.00 8.52 3.89
C LEU A 48 15.09 9.76 2.98
N GLY A 49 14.16 10.70 3.12
CA GLY A 49 14.19 11.98 2.42
C GLY A 49 15.41 12.84 2.77
N SER A 50 15.74 12.95 4.06
CA SER A 50 16.90 13.76 4.52
C SER A 50 18.24 13.16 4.08
N LEU A 51 18.34 11.83 4.00
CA LEU A 51 19.52 11.15 3.46
C LEU A 51 19.69 11.39 1.96
N LEU A 52 18.58 11.55 1.23
CA LEU A 52 18.59 11.84 -0.21
C LEU A 52 19.02 13.29 -0.45
N GLU A 53 18.50 14.24 0.33
CA GLU A 53 18.97 15.63 0.32
C GLU A 53 20.44 15.74 0.70
N GLY A 54 20.89 15.03 1.75
CA GLY A 54 22.31 14.97 2.08
C GLY A 54 23.17 14.44 0.94
N GLY A 55 22.77 13.32 0.31
CA GLY A 55 23.47 12.79 -0.86
C GLY A 55 23.50 13.76 -2.05
N ARG A 56 22.43 14.54 -2.23
CA ARG A 56 22.37 15.61 -3.24
C ARG A 56 23.32 16.76 -2.93
N ASP A 57 23.38 17.20 -1.68
CA ASP A 57 24.24 18.31 -1.24
C ASP A 57 25.72 17.96 -1.33
N PHE A 58 26.09 16.72 -1.01
CA PHE A 58 27.46 16.21 -1.15
C PHE A 58 27.80 15.76 -2.58
N GLY A 59 26.84 15.74 -3.50
CA GLY A 59 27.02 15.26 -4.87
C GLY A 59 27.32 13.76 -4.98
N ASP A 60 27.01 12.98 -3.94
CA ASP A 60 27.19 11.52 -3.92
C ASP A 60 26.03 10.84 -4.65
N ILE A 61 26.20 10.68 -5.95
CA ILE A 61 25.26 9.99 -6.83
C ILE A 61 25.04 8.54 -6.36
N GLY A 62 26.07 7.88 -5.81
CA GLY A 62 25.97 6.52 -5.30
C GLY A 62 24.98 6.42 -4.15
N GLN A 63 25.07 7.34 -3.18
CA GLN A 63 24.12 7.43 -2.06
C GLN A 63 22.69 7.69 -2.54
N ILE A 64 22.49 8.60 -3.51
CA ILE A 64 21.15 8.89 -4.05
C ILE A 64 20.53 7.64 -4.67
N PHE A 65 21.27 6.92 -5.51
CA PHE A 65 20.77 5.68 -6.13
C PHE A 65 20.49 4.59 -5.10
N ALA A 66 21.35 4.42 -4.09
CA ALA A 66 21.12 3.46 -3.01
C ALA A 66 19.79 3.74 -2.28
N ILE A 67 19.52 5.00 -1.95
CA ILE A 67 18.28 5.41 -1.28
C ILE A 67 17.07 5.22 -2.19
N MET A 68 17.17 5.55 -3.48
CA MET A 68 16.11 5.30 -4.46
C MET A 68 15.74 3.81 -4.53
N ILE A 69 16.73 2.92 -4.56
CA ILE A 69 16.51 1.47 -4.56
C ILE A 69 15.80 1.04 -3.27
N VAL A 70 16.23 1.54 -2.11
CA VAL A 70 15.58 1.25 -0.82
C VAL A 70 14.11 1.66 -0.84
N ILE A 71 13.78 2.87 -1.34
CA ILE A 71 12.40 3.36 -1.46
C ILE A 71 11.56 2.42 -2.34
N ILE A 72 12.09 1.99 -3.50
CA ILE A 72 11.41 1.05 -4.41
C ILE A 72 11.17 -0.29 -3.71
N ILE A 73 12.18 -0.82 -3.02
CA ILE A 73 12.07 -2.10 -2.30
C ILE A 73 11.00 -2.02 -1.23
N ILE A 74 10.94 -0.94 -0.45
CA ILE A 74 9.91 -0.77 0.60
C ILE A 74 8.51 -0.70 -0.03
N GLY A 75 8.36 0.07 -1.12
CA GLY A 75 7.08 0.17 -1.84
C GLY A 75 6.59 -1.19 -2.34
N ILE A 76 7.47 -1.99 -2.94
CA ILE A 76 7.16 -3.34 -3.42
C ILE A 76 6.93 -4.30 -2.26
N ALA A 77 7.74 -4.23 -1.21
CA ALA A 77 7.62 -5.10 -0.04
C ALA A 77 6.27 -4.90 0.63
N ILE A 78 5.79 -3.66 0.76
CA ILE A 78 4.48 -3.38 1.34
C ILE A 78 3.34 -3.82 0.41
N ASP A 79 3.47 -3.62 -0.91
CA ASP A 79 2.51 -4.15 -1.88
C ASP A 79 2.39 -5.68 -1.75
N GLY A 80 3.53 -6.38 -1.68
CA GLY A 80 3.61 -7.83 -1.51
C GLY A 80 3.13 -8.35 -0.15
N LEU A 81 3.55 -7.71 0.94
CA LEU A 81 3.31 -8.18 2.32
C LEU A 81 1.94 -7.81 2.86
N ILE A 82 1.31 -6.73 2.37
CA ILE A 82 -0.01 -6.32 2.85
C ILE A 82 -1.09 -6.76 1.87
N PHE A 83 -0.95 -6.49 0.57
CA PHE A 83 -2.03 -6.73 -0.37
C PHE A 83 -2.16 -8.21 -0.77
N GLN A 84 -1.06 -8.95 -0.97
CA GLN A 84 -1.19 -10.38 -1.29
C GLN A 84 -1.83 -11.24 -0.19
N PRO A 85 -1.46 -11.13 1.10
CA PRO A 85 -2.14 -11.91 2.13
C PRO A 85 -3.58 -11.45 2.34
N LEU A 86 -3.87 -10.16 2.17
CA LEU A 86 -5.23 -9.64 2.25
C LEU A 86 -6.10 -10.19 1.12
N GLU A 87 -5.60 -10.24 -0.11
CA GLU A 87 -6.24 -10.94 -1.22
C GLU A 87 -6.41 -12.43 -0.97
N ARG A 88 -5.37 -13.13 -0.47
CA ARG A 88 -5.45 -14.56 -0.16
C ARG A 88 -6.45 -14.85 0.95
N MET A 89 -6.55 -14.00 1.97
CA MET A 89 -7.50 -14.16 3.08
C MET A 89 -8.93 -13.91 2.62
N VAL A 90 -9.16 -12.89 1.79
CA VAL A 90 -10.44 -12.63 1.13
C VAL A 90 -10.84 -13.82 0.25
N ARG A 91 -9.90 -14.34 -0.56
CA ARG A 91 -10.14 -15.49 -1.45
C ARG A 91 -10.45 -16.77 -0.68
N ARG A 92 -9.75 -17.03 0.44
CA ARG A 92 -9.98 -18.21 1.31
C ARG A 92 -11.29 -18.17 2.07
N ARG A 93 -11.74 -16.99 2.54
CA ARG A 93 -13.01 -16.88 3.29
C ARG A 93 -14.24 -16.93 2.40
N TRP A 94 -14.14 -16.54 1.13
CA TRP A 94 -15.31 -16.34 0.26
C TRP A 94 -15.32 -17.17 -1.02
N GLY A 95 -14.31 -18.03 -1.24
CA GLY A 95 -14.41 -19.18 -2.14
C GLY A 95 -14.88 -18.88 -3.56
N PHE A 96 -14.24 -17.94 -4.27
CA PHE A 96 -14.39 -17.88 -5.73
C PHE A 96 -13.47 -18.91 -6.37
N ALA A 97 -13.96 -20.14 -6.43
CA ALA A 97 -13.60 -21.08 -7.47
C ALA A 97 -14.38 -20.68 -8.73
N VAL A 98 -13.68 -20.14 -9.71
CA VAL A 98 -13.97 -20.31 -11.13
C VAL A 98 -12.67 -20.73 -11.79
#